data_AF-A0A1G5XGE5-F1
#
_entry.id   AF-A0A1G5XGE5-F1
#
_cell.length_a   1.000
_cell.length_b   1.000
_cell.length_c   1.000
_cell.angle_alpha   90.00
_cell.angle_beta   90.00
_cell.angle_gamma   90.00
#
_symmetry.space_group_name_H-M   'P 1'
#
loop_
_entity.id
_entity.type
_entity.pdbx_description
1 polymer ?
#
loop_
_entity_poly.entity_id
_entity_poly.type
_entity_poly.pdbx_seq_one_letter_code
_entity_poly.pdbx_strand_id
1 'polypeptide(L)'
;MGEIRKEDIKNGFTVAQLVEEFKAGNIYVNIHTDANPGGELRGQVSVVDPGANKNFTVKLSSANEVPAVMTNAAGLARFQFNAKDSNMDFQINVSQISSNILFFHIHIGKPGFNGGVVFTLKGEVVP
;
A
#
# COMPACT_ATOMS: atom_id res chain seq x y z
N MET A 1 -3.59 6.73 -9.66
CA MET A 1 -4.38 7.30 -8.54
C MET A 1 -5.71 6.56 -8.54
N GLY A 2 -6.38 6.43 -7.39
CA GLY A 2 -7.67 5.78 -7.33
C GLY A 2 -8.35 6.01 -5.99
N GLU A 3 -9.62 5.63 -5.91
CA GLU A 3 -10.42 5.64 -4.69
C GLU A 3 -10.64 4.19 -4.24
N ILE A 4 -10.47 3.94 -2.94
CA ILE A 4 -10.87 2.70 -2.29
C ILE A 4 -12.17 2.95 -1.53
N ARG A 5 -13.14 2.07 -1.78
CA ARG A 5 -14.44 2.06 -1.12
C ARG A 5 -14.62 0.82 -0.26
N LYS A 6 -15.73 0.79 0.49
CA LYS A 6 -16.03 -0.31 1.41
C LYS A 6 -16.07 -1.67 0.72
N GLU A 7 -16.63 -1.72 -0.49
CA GLU A 7 -16.74 -2.91 -1.32
C GLU A 7 -15.40 -3.51 -1.76
N ASP A 8 -14.33 -2.70 -1.77
CA ASP A 8 -12.98 -3.15 -2.12
C ASP A 8 -12.26 -3.83 -0.94
N ILE A 9 -12.80 -3.67 0.27
CA ILE A 9 -12.19 -4.17 1.51
C ILE A 9 -12.51 -5.65 1.69
N LYS A 10 -11.47 -6.48 1.75
CA LYS A 10 -11.62 -7.91 2.05
C LYS A 10 -11.73 -8.17 3.56
N ASN A 11 -12.18 -9.37 3.92
CA ASN A 11 -12.19 -9.90 5.28
C ASN A 11 -13.11 -9.15 6.28
N GLY A 12 -14.10 -8.41 5.81
CA GLY A 12 -15.10 -7.77 6.67
C GLY A 12 -14.61 -6.53 7.43
N PHE A 13 -13.44 -6.01 7.09
CA PHE A 13 -12.96 -4.75 7.65
C PHE A 13 -13.82 -3.57 7.18
N THR A 14 -14.00 -2.60 8.06
CA THR A 14 -14.54 -1.28 7.74
C THR A 14 -13.41 -0.30 7.44
N VAL A 15 -13.69 0.78 6.68
CA VAL A 15 -12.72 1.86 6.47
C VAL A 15 -12.26 2.46 7.79
N ALA A 16 -13.16 2.63 8.76
CA ALA A 16 -12.80 3.12 10.10
C ALA A 16 -11.80 2.20 10.83
N GLN A 17 -11.96 0.88 10.76
CA GLN A 17 -10.96 -0.05 11.33
C GLN A 17 -9.63 0.05 10.60
N LEU A 18 -9.63 0.28 9.29
CA LEU A 18 -8.40 0.47 8.54
C LEU A 18 -7.68 1.74 8.95
N VAL A 19 -8.39 2.84 9.21
CA VAL A 19 -7.78 4.06 9.75
C VAL A 19 -6.99 3.77 11.02
N GLU A 20 -7.52 2.93 11.92
CA GLU A 20 -6.81 2.55 13.14
C GLU A 20 -5.57 1.68 12.85
N GLU A 21 -5.63 0.77 11.88
CA GLU A 21 -4.43 0.00 11.48
C GLU A 21 -3.36 0.87 10.80
N PHE A 22 -3.77 1.87 10.01
CA PHE A 22 -2.88 2.87 9.44
C PHE A 22 -2.21 3.72 10.54
N LYS A 23 -2.99 4.20 11.52
CA LYS A 23 -2.47 4.93 12.70
C LYS A 23 -1.56 4.06 13.56
N ALA A 24 -1.84 2.77 13.67
CA ALA A 24 -1.00 1.82 14.40
C ALA A 24 0.30 1.47 13.66
N GLY A 25 0.44 1.86 12.39
CA GLY A 25 1.57 1.49 11.55
C GLY A 25 1.59 0.02 11.18
N ASN A 26 0.45 -0.67 11.25
CA ASN A 26 0.30 -2.09 10.92
C ASN A 26 0.01 -2.33 9.44
N ILE A 27 0.04 -1.28 8.61
CA ILE A 27 -0.23 -1.41 7.18
C ILE A 27 1.09 -1.39 6.41
N TYR A 28 1.22 -2.31 5.46
CA TYR A 28 2.24 -2.24 4.42
C TYR A 28 1.67 -2.40 3.03
N VAL A 29 2.33 -1.78 2.06
CA VAL A 29 2.04 -1.89 0.64
C VAL A 29 3.07 -2.82 0.02
N ASN A 30 2.62 -3.70 -0.87
CA ASN A 30 3.47 -4.57 -1.69
C ASN A 30 3.10 -4.40 -3.17
N ILE A 31 4.06 -4.24 -4.06
CA ILE A 31 3.85 -4.11 -5.52
C ILE A 31 4.39 -5.34 -6.22
N HIS A 32 3.60 -5.92 -7.12
CA HIS A 32 3.97 -7.12 -7.87
C HIS A 32 4.18 -6.79 -9.35
N THR A 33 5.23 -7.37 -9.94
CA THR A 33 5.61 -7.19 -11.34
C THR A 33 5.72 -8.53 -12.05
N ASP A 34 5.80 -8.53 -13.38
CA ASP A 34 6.08 -9.76 -14.16
C ASP A 34 7.44 -10.37 -13.75
N ALA A 35 8.45 -9.54 -13.51
CA ALA A 35 9.78 -9.99 -13.11
C ALA A 35 9.85 -10.51 -11.67
N ASN A 36 9.05 -9.94 -10.77
CA ASN A 36 8.98 -10.34 -9.37
C ASN A 36 7.51 -10.55 -8.92
N PRO A 37 6.87 -11.68 -9.31
CA PRO A 37 5.46 -11.93 -8.97
C PRO A 37 5.20 -12.14 -7.48
N GLY A 38 6.23 -12.49 -6.70
CA GLY A 38 6.15 -12.59 -5.24
C GLY A 38 6.16 -11.24 -4.50
N GLY A 39 6.56 -10.17 -5.18
CA GLY A 39 6.73 -8.82 -4.64
C GLY A 39 8.03 -8.20 -5.17
N GLU A 40 7.93 -7.01 -5.78
CA GLU A 40 9.04 -6.19 -6.26
C GLU A 40 9.38 -5.09 -5.25
N LEU A 41 8.38 -4.47 -4.62
CA LEU A 41 8.54 -3.33 -3.72
C LEU A 41 7.63 -3.43 -2.50
N ARG A 42 8.24 -3.33 -1.31
CA ARG A 42 7.53 -3.27 -0.03
C ARG A 42 7.79 -1.97 0.72
N GLY A 43 6.79 -1.51 1.45
CA GLY A 43 6.95 -0.40 2.38
C GLY A 43 5.90 -0.42 3.47
N GLN A 44 6.33 -0.13 4.69
CA GLN A 44 5.43 0.04 5.83
C GLN A 44 4.94 1.48 5.90
N VAL A 45 3.67 1.67 6.28
CA VAL A 45 3.14 2.99 6.63
C VAL A 45 3.96 3.61 7.75
N SER A 46 4.45 4.82 7.49
CA SER A 46 5.10 5.62 8.52
C SER A 46 4.02 6.28 9.40
N VAL A 47 4.12 6.10 10.71
CA VAL A 47 3.26 6.76 11.69
C VAL A 47 3.75 8.18 11.98
N VAL A 48 3.92 8.98 10.93
CA VAL A 48 4.03 10.43 11.13
C VAL A 48 2.63 10.91 11.46
N ASP A 49 2.47 11.72 12.51
CA ASP A 49 1.17 12.29 12.90
C ASP A 49 0.44 12.76 11.64
N PRO A 50 -0.63 12.07 11.24
CA PRO A 50 -1.24 12.30 9.94
C PRO A 50 -2.02 13.62 9.91
N GLY A 51 -2.05 14.34 11.04
CA GLY A 51 -2.79 15.58 11.24
C GLY A 51 -4.30 15.37 11.11
N ALA A 52 -5.04 16.47 11.11
CA ALA A 52 -6.50 16.44 10.93
C ALA A 52 -6.94 15.79 9.60
N ASN A 53 -6.04 15.75 8.60
CA ASN A 53 -6.34 15.32 7.23
C ASN A 53 -6.09 13.83 6.98
N LYS A 54 -5.63 13.06 7.99
CA LYS A 54 -5.43 11.59 7.89
C LYS A 54 -4.63 11.18 6.65
N ASN A 55 -3.52 11.90 6.41
CA ASN A 55 -2.62 11.64 5.28
C ASN A 55 -1.48 10.72 5.71
N PHE A 56 -1.38 9.56 5.06
CA PHE A 56 -0.35 8.57 5.31
C PHE A 56 0.58 8.44 4.11
N THR A 57 1.86 8.24 4.38
CA THR A 57 2.88 8.05 3.33
C THR A 57 3.67 6.77 3.60
N VAL A 58 3.96 6.05 2.52
CA VAL A 58 4.69 4.78 2.51
C VAL A 58 5.84 4.91 1.52
N LYS A 59 7.08 4.84 1.99
CA LYS A 59 8.24 4.70 1.12
C LYS A 59 8.43 3.22 0.79
N LEU A 60 8.46 2.91 -0.50
CA LEU A 60 8.57 1.57 -1.03
C LEU A 60 10.00 1.32 -1.52
N SER A 61 10.56 0.16 -1.17
CA SER A 61 11.90 -0.26 -1.60
C SER A 61 11.93 -1.77 -1.82
N SER A 62 12.69 -2.19 -2.82
CA SER A 62 12.97 -3.60 -3.12
C SER A 62 13.70 -4.30 -1.97
N ALA A 63 14.54 -3.56 -1.25
CA ALA A 63 15.26 -4.06 -0.08
C ALA A 63 14.35 -4.40 1.11
N ASN A 64 13.12 -3.88 1.14
CA ASN A 64 12.16 -4.15 2.20
C ASN A 64 11.33 -5.42 1.95
N GLU A 65 11.42 -6.03 0.77
CA GLU A 65 10.76 -7.31 0.49
C GLU A 65 11.31 -8.42 1.40
N VAL A 66 10.51 -9.46 1.62
CA VAL A 66 10.90 -10.62 2.43
C VAL A 66 10.65 -11.90 1.62
N PRO A 67 11.70 -12.50 1.02
CA PRO A 67 13.11 -12.06 1.00
C PRO A 67 13.34 -10.81 0.14
N ALA A 68 14.42 -10.07 0.43
CA ALA A 68 14.74 -8.83 -0.28
C ALA A 68 15.03 -9.06 -1.77
N VAL A 69 14.58 -8.12 -2.61
CA VAL A 69 14.80 -8.13 -4.06
C VAL A 69 15.92 -7.14 -4.41
N MET A 70 16.85 -7.56 -5.27
CA MET A 70 18.03 -6.76 -5.64
C MET A 70 17.79 -5.94 -6.92
N THR A 71 16.92 -4.93 -6.84
CA THR A 71 16.67 -3.97 -7.93
C THR A 71 16.82 -2.54 -7.44
N ASN A 72 17.00 -1.59 -8.37
CA ASN A 72 16.99 -0.15 -8.07
C ASN A 72 15.57 0.44 -8.00
N ALA A 73 14.54 -0.41 -8.10
CA ALA A 73 13.17 0.04 -8.06
C ALA A 73 12.85 0.71 -6.72
N ALA A 74 12.05 1.77 -6.78
CA ALA A 74 11.59 2.47 -5.60
C ALA A 74 10.17 3.01 -5.82
N GLY A 75 9.50 3.38 -4.74
CA GLY A 75 8.20 4.03 -4.86
C GLY A 75 7.78 4.82 -3.63
N LEU A 76 6.67 5.53 -3.81
CA LEU A 76 6.00 6.29 -2.77
C LEU A 76 4.49 6.09 -2.92
N ALA A 77 3.86 5.48 -1.92
CA ALA A 77 2.42 5.45 -1.82
C ALA A 77 1.94 6.52 -0.83
N ARG A 78 0.83 7.17 -1.16
CA ARG A 78 0.11 8.10 -0.31
C ARG A 78 -1.33 7.65 -0.18
N PHE A 79 -1.87 7.77 1.02
CA PHE A 79 -3.26 7.46 1.34
C PHE A 79 -3.87 8.66 2.06
N GLN A 80 -5.07 9.04 1.66
CA GLN A 80 -5.81 10.14 2.26
C GLN A 80 -7.22 9.65 2.59
N PHE A 81 -7.56 9.65 3.87
CA PHE A 81 -8.91 9.33 4.30
C PHE A 81 -9.79 10.57 4.32
N ASN A 82 -11.05 10.43 3.94
CA ASN A 82 -12.00 11.52 4.09
C ASN A 82 -12.36 11.75 5.57
N ALA A 83 -12.93 12.92 5.89
CA ALA A 83 -13.26 13.28 7.28
C ALA A 83 -14.27 12.32 7.95
N LYS A 84 -15.02 11.54 7.17
CA LYS A 84 -16.07 10.61 7.66
C LYS A 84 -15.60 9.16 7.77
N ASP A 85 -14.32 8.87 7.46
CA ASP A 85 -13.76 7.52 7.42
C ASP A 85 -14.61 6.54 6.58
N SER A 86 -15.11 7.01 5.44
CA SER A 86 -15.94 6.21 4.54
C SER A 86 -15.23 5.85 3.23
N ASN A 87 -14.29 6.69 2.79
CA ASN A 87 -13.55 6.56 1.53
C ASN A 87 -12.07 6.88 1.78
N MET A 88 -11.20 6.28 0.98
CA MET A 88 -9.76 6.53 1.02
C MET A 88 -9.22 6.70 -0.40
N ASP A 89 -8.64 7.87 -0.68
CA ASP A 89 -7.91 8.10 -1.92
C ASP A 89 -6.49 7.57 -1.80
N PHE A 90 -5.95 7.05 -2.90
CA PHE A 90 -4.56 6.62 -2.96
C PHE A 90 -3.84 7.09 -4.23
N GLN A 91 -2.55 7.34 -4.05
CA GLN A 91 -1.61 7.58 -5.15
C GLN A 91 -0.35 6.76 -4.91
N ILE A 92 0.07 6.01 -5.92
CA ILE A 92 1.34 5.30 -5.91
C ILE A 92 2.17 5.79 -7.09
N ASN A 93 3.38 6.24 -6.80
CA ASN A 93 4.38 6.56 -7.81
C ASN A 93 5.54 5.58 -7.65
N VAL A 94 6.00 5.02 -8.75
CA VAL A 94 7.15 4.10 -8.78
C VAL A 94 8.16 4.58 -9.81
N SER A 95 9.42 4.22 -9.61
CA SER A 95 10.51 4.50 -10.53
C SER A 95 11.40 3.28 -10.70
N GLN A 96 12.08 3.21 -11.84
CA GLN A 96 13.05 2.14 -12.17
C GLN A 96 12.47 0.72 -12.11
N ILE A 97 11.16 0.58 -12.40
CA ILE A 97 10.50 -0.70 -12.62
C ILE A 97 10.83 -1.17 -14.05
N SER A 98 11.33 -2.40 -14.19
CA SER A 98 11.84 -2.94 -15.45
C SER A 98 10.84 -3.85 -16.20
N SER A 99 9.68 -4.14 -15.62
CA SER A 99 8.65 -5.01 -16.21
C SER A 99 7.24 -4.53 -15.86
N ASN A 100 6.19 -5.13 -16.42
CA ASN A 100 4.84 -4.65 -16.16
C ASN A 100 4.45 -4.83 -14.70
N ILE A 101 3.72 -3.85 -14.16
CA ILE A 101 3.08 -3.96 -12.85
C ILE A 101 1.81 -4.79 -13.03
N LEU A 102 1.72 -5.89 -12.28
CA LEU A 102 0.56 -6.78 -12.31
C LEU A 102 -0.58 -6.23 -11.43
N PHE A 103 -0.23 -5.86 -10.20
CA PHE A 103 -1.13 -5.33 -9.17
C PHE A 103 -0.30 -4.89 -7.96
N PHE A 104 -0.96 -4.29 -6.99
CA PHE A 104 -0.39 -3.97 -5.70
C PHE A 104 -1.35 -4.37 -4.58
N HIS A 105 -0.80 -4.83 -3.48
CA HIS A 105 -1.51 -5.24 -2.29
C HIS A 105 -1.33 -4.25 -1.16
N ILE A 106 -2.36 -4.12 -0.34
CA ILE A 106 -2.25 -3.54 1.00
C ILE A 106 -2.50 -4.68 1.97
N HIS A 107 -1.60 -4.83 2.93
CA HIS A 107 -1.64 -5.87 3.94
C HIS A 107 -1.75 -5.28 5.35
N ILE A 108 -2.32 -6.05 6.28
CA ILE A 108 -2.20 -5.80 7.72
C ILE A 108 -1.14 -6.75 8.28
N GLY A 109 -0.02 -6.18 8.70
CA GLY A 109 1.09 -6.86 9.35
C GLY A 109 2.07 -5.87 9.96
N LYS A 110 2.62 -6.22 11.13
CA LYS A 110 3.66 -5.43 11.80
C LYS A 110 4.92 -5.34 10.93
N PRO A 111 5.75 -4.30 11.11
CA PRO A 111 7.05 -4.21 10.45
C PRO A 111 7.85 -5.51 10.55
N GLY A 112 8.33 -6.03 9.42
CA GLY A 112 9.13 -7.25 9.35
C GLY A 112 8.35 -8.58 9.30
N PHE A 113 7.02 -8.58 9.44
CA PHE A 113 6.19 -9.79 9.37
C PHE A 113 5.28 -9.76 8.15
N ASN A 114 5.02 -10.93 7.55
CA ASN A 114 4.04 -11.03 6.46
C ASN A 114 2.62 -11.05 7.03
N GLY A 115 1.74 -10.27 6.40
CA GLY A 115 0.38 -10.01 6.84
C GLY A 115 -0.66 -10.49 5.83
N GLY A 116 -1.91 -10.59 6.28
CA GLY A 116 -3.04 -10.90 5.39
C GLY A 116 -3.31 -9.76 4.40
N VAL A 117 -3.75 -10.10 3.19
CA VAL A 117 -4.17 -9.12 2.18
C VAL A 117 -5.51 -8.51 2.59
N VAL A 118 -5.57 -7.18 2.63
CA VAL A 118 -6.79 -6.40 2.83
C VAL A 118 -7.33 -5.92 1.50
N PHE A 119 -6.44 -5.43 0.62
CA PHE A 119 -6.80 -4.89 -0.68
C PHE A 119 -5.92 -5.49 -1.77
N THR A 120 -6.55 -5.78 -2.91
CA THR A 120 -5.85 -6.01 -4.17
C THR A 120 -6.25 -4.88 -5.10
N LEU A 121 -5.30 -4.03 -5.41
CA LEU A 121 -5.47 -2.93 -6.34
C LEU A 121 -4.84 -3.32 -7.67
N LYS A 122 -5.68 -3.45 -8.69
CA LYS A 122 -5.20 -3.49 -10.07
C LYS A 122 -5.07 -2.04 -10.49
N GLY A 123 -3.88 -1.60 -10.86
CA GLY A 123 -3.71 -0.24 -11.34
C GLY A 123 -4.62 -0.03 -12.55
N GLU A 124 -5.55 0.91 -12.46
CA GLU A 124 -5.99 1.58 -13.68
C GLU A 124 -4.76 2.30 -14.21
N VAL A 125 -4.13 1.73 -15.23
CA VAL A 125 -3.22 2.49 -16.09
C VAL A 125 -4.11 3.50 -16.77
N VAL A 126 -4.20 4.71 -16.21
CA VAL A 126 -4.80 5.84 -16.94
C VAL A 126 -3.89 6.05 -18.16
N PRO A 127 -4.40 5.87 -19.38
CA PRO A 127 -3.61 6.03 -20.59
C PRO A 127 -3.05 7.46 -20.74
#